data_AF-A0A7H2Q3T6-F1
#
_entry.id   AF-A0A7H2Q3T6-F1
#
_cell.length_a   1.000
_cell.length_b   1.000
_cell.length_c   1.000
_cell.angle_alpha   90.00
_cell.angle_beta   90.00
_cell.angle_gamma   90.00
#
_symmetry.space_group_name_H-M   'P 1'
#
loop_
_entity.id
_entity.type
_entity.pdbx_description
1 polymer ?
#
loop_
_entity_poly.entity_id
_entity_poly.type
_entity_poly.pdbx_seq_one_letter_code
_entity_poly.pdbx_strand_id
1 'polypeptide(L)'
;MSYDLKNELSKLKDFVFQNYDPVQISVKAMEIYNEYALQLSTFSSEKLMILAAMDMGEEFELSKDEVEDLLDVLLRDTSINLSS
;
A
#
# COMPACT_ATOMS: atom_id res chain seq x y z
N MET A 1 -3.26 3.55 17.91
CA MET A 1 -4.18 3.43 16.77
C MET A 1 -3.46 3.08 15.45
N SER A 2 -2.13 2.91 15.43
CA SER A 2 -1.35 2.59 14.22
C SER A 2 -1.15 1.10 13.93
N TYR A 3 -1.54 0.21 14.86
CA TYR A 3 -1.46 -1.24 14.64
C TYR A 3 -2.34 -1.69 13.47
N ASP A 4 -3.45 -0.98 13.23
CA ASP A 4 -4.43 -1.36 12.22
C ASP A 4 -3.89 -1.11 10.80
N LEU A 5 -3.32 0.07 10.52
CA LEU A 5 -2.71 0.38 9.22
C LEU A 5 -1.55 -0.57 8.87
N LYS A 6 -0.63 -0.81 9.81
CA LYS A 6 0.51 -1.70 9.57
C LYS A 6 0.06 -3.13 9.28
N ASN A 7 -0.99 -3.60 9.97
CA ASN A 7 -1.59 -4.90 9.72
C ASN A 7 -2.23 -4.97 8.32
N GLU A 8 -2.97 -3.94 7.91
CA GLU A 8 -3.58 -3.91 6.57
C GLU A 8 -2.54 -3.87 5.45
N LEU A 9 -1.47 -3.08 5.60
CA LEU A 9 -0.35 -3.09 4.64
C LEU A 9 0.35 -4.46 4.58
N SER A 10 0.48 -5.14 5.73
CA SER A 10 1.07 -6.49 5.78
C SER A 10 0.17 -7.50 5.07
N LYS A 11 -1.15 -7.44 5.28
CA LYS A 11 -2.14 -8.28 4.57
C LYS A 11 -2.12 -8.04 3.07
N LEU A 12 -1.98 -6.77 2.64
CA LEU A 12 -1.83 -6.44 1.22
C LEU A 12 -0.55 -7.06 0.64
N LYS A 13 0.57 -7.01 1.37
CA LYS A 13 1.81 -7.66 0.94
C LYS A 13 1.67 -9.18 0.83
N ASP A 14 1.03 -9.82 1.81
CA ASP A 14 0.76 -11.26 1.75
C ASP A 14 -0.15 -11.63 0.56
N PHE A 15 -1.14 -10.78 0.26
CA PHE A 15 -2.01 -10.94 -0.91
C PHE A 15 -1.22 -10.85 -2.22
N VAL A 16 -0.36 -9.83 -2.38
CA VAL A 16 0.52 -9.66 -3.55
C VAL A 16 1.41 -10.89 -3.76
N PHE A 17 1.96 -11.42 -2.66
CA PHE A 17 2.81 -12.60 -2.72
C PHE A 17 2.07 -13.84 -3.23
N GLN A 18 0.82 -14.05 -2.79
CA GLN A 18 0.02 -15.23 -3.10
C GLN A 18 -0.72 -15.14 -4.45
N ASN A 19 -1.24 -13.97 -4.81
CA ASN A 19 -2.10 -13.79 -5.96
C ASN A 19 -1.92 -12.38 -6.56
N TYR A 20 -0.92 -12.25 -7.43
CA TYR A 20 -0.62 -10.99 -8.09
C TYR A 20 -1.68 -10.63 -9.13
N ASP A 21 -2.43 -9.56 -8.87
CA ASP A 21 -3.41 -8.98 -9.78
C ASP A 21 -3.43 -7.44 -9.57
N PRO A 22 -2.91 -6.66 -10.53
CA PRO A 22 -2.86 -5.19 -10.45
C PRO A 22 -4.18 -4.52 -10.09
N VAL A 23 -5.30 -5.01 -10.63
CA VAL A 23 -6.63 -4.44 -10.40
C VAL A 23 -7.06 -4.67 -8.95
N GLN A 24 -6.88 -5.89 -8.44
CA GLN A 24 -7.22 -6.20 -7.05
C GLN A 24 -6.30 -5.48 -6.04
N ILE A 25 -5.01 -5.32 -6.38
CA ILE A 25 -4.06 -4.57 -5.57
C ILE A 25 -4.49 -3.09 -5.50
N SER A 26 -4.87 -2.49 -6.63
CA SER A 26 -5.39 -1.12 -6.68
C SER A 26 -6.61 -0.93 -5.79
N VAL A 27 -7.61 -1.82 -5.89
CA VAL A 27 -8.82 -1.74 -5.07
C VAL A 27 -8.48 -1.77 -3.58
N LYS A 28 -7.64 -2.73 -3.16
CA LYS A 28 -7.22 -2.86 -1.75
C LYS A 28 -6.40 -1.66 -1.28
N ALA A 29 -5.51 -1.14 -2.12
CA ALA A 29 -4.74 0.06 -1.80
C ALA A 29 -5.65 1.27 -1.59
N MET A 30 -6.69 1.41 -2.42
CA MET A 30 -7.68 2.49 -2.28
C MET A 30 -8.56 2.33 -1.03
N GLU A 31 -8.92 1.11 -0.65
CA GLU A 31 -9.61 0.83 0.62
C GLU A 31 -8.76 1.27 1.82
N ILE A 32 -7.48 0.88 1.86
CA ILE A 32 -6.54 1.30 2.90
C ILE A 32 -6.38 2.83 2.89
N TYR A 33 -6.29 3.45 1.71
CA TYR A 33 -6.17 4.90 1.60
C TYR A 33 -7.34 5.61 2.29
N ASN A 34 -8.57 5.20 1.95
CA ASN A 34 -9.78 5.84 2.44
C ASN A 34 -9.98 5.62 3.94
N GLU A 35 -9.69 4.42 4.44
CA GLU A 35 -9.86 4.09 5.86
C GLU A 35 -8.80 4.77 6.75
N TYR A 36 -7.56 4.90 6.25
CA TYR A 36 -6.42 5.38 7.04
C TYR A 36 -5.90 6.75 6.63
N ALA A 37 -6.63 7.52 5.80
CA ALA A 37 -6.19 8.82 5.27
C ALA A 37 -5.62 9.78 6.33
N LEU A 38 -6.22 9.83 7.52
CA LEU A 38 -5.78 10.69 8.63
C LEU A 38 -4.50 10.21 9.33
N GLN A 39 -4.11 8.95 9.12
CA GLN A 39 -2.92 8.33 9.72
C GLN A 39 -1.73 8.30 8.74
N LEU A 40 -1.99 8.51 7.44
CA LEU A 40 -0.96 8.49 6.41
C LEU A 40 -0.11 9.77 6.47
N SER A 41 1.21 9.60 6.48
CA SER A 41 2.12 10.68 6.14
C SER A 41 1.90 11.09 4.67
N THR A 42 2.31 12.31 4.28
CA THR A 42 2.27 12.71 2.86
C THR A 42 3.01 11.72 1.98
N PHE A 43 4.15 11.22 2.44
CA PHE A 43 4.93 10.20 1.75
C PHE A 43 4.15 8.89 1.59
N SER A 44 3.57 8.35 2.66
CA SER A 44 2.78 7.12 2.60
C SER A 44 1.53 7.29 1.72
N SER A 45 0.88 8.44 1.80
CA SER A 45 -0.28 8.82 0.96
C SER A 45 0.07 8.78 -0.53
N GLU A 46 1.18 9.39 -0.94
CA GLU A 46 1.65 9.38 -2.34
C GLU A 46 1.97 7.96 -2.82
N LYS A 47 2.66 7.16 -2.01
CA LYS A 47 3.02 5.78 -2.37
C LYS A 47 1.81 4.86 -2.50
N LEU A 48 0.87 4.96 -1.57
CA LEU A 48 -0.37 4.19 -1.65
C LEU A 48 -1.21 4.57 -2.89
N MET A 49 -1.16 5.84 -3.29
CA MET A 49 -1.86 6.32 -4.49
C MET A 49 -1.26 5.77 -5.79
N ILE A 50 0.04 5.49 -5.83
CA ILE A 50 0.66 4.78 -6.98
C ILE A 50 0.04 3.39 -7.13
N LEU A 51 -0.13 2.65 -6.04
CA LEU A 51 -0.79 1.35 -6.07
C LEU A 51 -2.26 1.47 -6.48
N ALA A 52 -2.98 2.46 -5.96
CA ALA A 52 -4.37 2.72 -6.35
C ALA A 52 -4.52 3.07 -7.84
N ALA A 53 -3.52 3.67 -8.47
CA ALA A 53 -3.54 4.00 -9.89
C ALA A 53 -3.33 2.79 -10.83
N MET A 54 -2.99 1.61 -10.31
CA MET A 54 -2.73 0.43 -11.16
C MET A 54 -3.97 -0.06 -11.96
N ASP A 55 -5.19 0.32 -11.56
CA ASP A 55 -6.43 0.04 -12.32
C ASP A 55 -6.69 1.06 -13.44
N MET A 56 -5.83 2.06 -13.63
CA MET A 56 -6.00 3.09 -14.67
C MET A 56 -5.47 2.65 -16.05
N GLY A 57 -4.79 1.51 -16.13
CA GLY A 57 -4.30 0.90 -17.38
C GLY A 57 -2.86 0.40 -17.29
N GLU A 58 -2.43 -0.36 -18.30
CA GLU A 58 -1.11 -1.02 -18.36
C GLU A 58 0.08 -0.05 -18.16
N GLU A 59 -0.08 1.23 -18.49
CA GLU A 59 0.97 2.25 -18.29
C GLU A 59 1.25 2.59 -16.82
N PHE A 60 0.31 2.28 -15.92
CA PHE A 60 0.42 2.46 -14.48
C PHE A 60 0.63 1.15 -13.72
N GLU A 61 0.57 0.01 -14.42
CA GLU A 61 0.81 -1.29 -13.81
C GLU A 61 2.28 -1.40 -13.41
N LEU A 62 2.51 -1.63 -12.13
CA LEU A 62 3.80 -2.05 -11.63
C LEU A 62 3.98 -3.55 -11.86
N SER A 63 5.21 -4.04 -11.83
CA SER A 63 5.50 -5.46 -11.68
C SER A 63 5.30 -5.90 -10.22
N LYS A 64 5.21 -7.22 -10.00
CA LYS A 64 5.09 -7.80 -8.65
C LYS A 64 6.21 -7.32 -7.72
N ASP A 65 7.45 -7.34 -8.19
CA ASP A 65 8.61 -6.95 -7.39
C ASP A 65 8.55 -5.45 -7.02
N GLU A 66 8.13 -4.59 -7.94
CA GLU A 66 7.95 -3.15 -7.67
C GLU A 66 6.85 -2.88 -6.65
N VAL A 67 5.76 -3.66 -6.68
CA VAL A 67 4.70 -3.58 -5.65
C VAL A 67 5.22 -4.04 -4.29
N GLU A 68 5.95 -5.15 -4.23
CA GLU A 68 6.52 -5.67 -2.98
C GLU A 68 7.51 -4.68 -2.35
N ASP A 69 8.39 -4.07 -3.16
CA ASP A 69 9.35 -3.05 -2.72
C ASP A 69 8.64 -1.81 -2.16
N LEU A 70 7.58 -1.36 -2.83
CA LEU A 70 6.81 -0.19 -2.42
C LEU A 70 6.05 -0.46 -1.11
N LEU A 71 5.50 -1.66 -0.93
CA LEU A 71 4.90 -2.09 0.33
C LEU A 71 5.93 -2.21 1.46
N ASP A 72 7.16 -2.64 1.17
CA ASP A 72 8.24 -2.63 2.17
C ASP A 72 8.63 -1.23 2.62
N VAL A 73 8.63 -0.26 1.69
CA VAL A 73 8.83 1.15 2.01
C VAL A 73 7.71 1.67 2.92
N LEU A 74 6.45 1.36 2.63
CA LEU A 74 5.28 1.75 3.44
C LEU A 74 5.32 1.13 4.85
N LEU A 75 5.69 -0.15 4.96
CA LEU A 75 5.82 -0.86 6.25
C LEU A 75 6.96 -0.32 7.13
N ARG A 76 8.01 0.24 6.51
CA ARG A 76 9.09 0.93 7.23
C ARG A 76 8.65 2.31 7.71
N ASP A 77 7.94 3.09 6.88
CA ASP A 77 7.44 4.43 7.27
C ASP A 77 6.50 4.35 8.48
N THR A 78 5.57 3.40 8.49
CA THR A 78 4.66 3.17 9.62
C THR A 78 5.38 2.77 10.92
N SER A 79 6.57 2.18 10.81
CA SER A 79 7.39 1.81 11.99
C SER A 79 8.10 3.02 12.61
N ILE A 80 8.32 4.10 11.84
CA ILE A 80 8.95 5.34 12.34
C ILE A 80 7.94 6.14 13.17
N ASN A 81 6.66 6.19 12.76
CA ASN A 81 5.61 6.94 13.46
C ASN A 81 5.15 6.35 14.79
N LEU A 82 5.64 5.16 15.17
CA LEU A 82 5.36 4.49 16.45
C LEU A 82 6.28 4.93 17.60
N SER A 83 7.33 5.72 17.30
CA SER A 83 8.41 6.06 18.24
C SER A 83 8.29 7.45 18.87
N SER A 84 7.15 8.13 18.71
CA SER A 84 6.93 9.53 19.12
C SER A 84 5.91 9.67 20.25
#